data_AF-A0A9X4BJL2-F1
#
_entry.id   AF-A0A9X4BJL2-F1
#
_cell.length_a   1.000
_cell.length_b   1.000
_cell.length_c   1.000
_cell.angle_alpha   90.00
_cell.angle_beta   90.00
_cell.angle_gamma   90.00
#
_symmetry.space_group_name_H-M   'P 1'
#
loop_
_entity.id
_entity.type
_entity.pdbx_description
1 polymer ?
#
loop_
_entity_poly.entity_id
_entity_poly.type
_entity_poly.pdbx_seq_one_letter_code
_entity_poly.pdbx_strand_id
1 'polypeptide(L)'
;MTLGRIGSGLDLDLAAAGNTEVVRAKMKTMKSLGLADSIEDILITLGKQYHIIRPIAAKPGLFLYLVLDKAKSNLALARRNCQDAEASLVV
;
A
#
# COMPACT_ATOMS: atom_id res chain seq x y z
N MET A 1 4.29 11.77 3.78
CA MET A 1 5.53 11.74 4.55
C MET A 1 5.68 10.34 5.12
N THR A 2 6.87 9.73 5.01
CA THR A 2 7.14 8.39 5.54
C THR A 2 7.17 8.43 7.07
N LEU A 3 6.44 7.53 7.74
CA LEU A 3 6.40 7.45 9.20
C LEU A 3 7.29 6.33 9.77
N GLY A 4 7.70 5.39 8.93
CA GLY A 4 8.59 4.29 9.26
C GLY A 4 8.95 3.52 7.99
N ARG A 5 10.14 2.92 7.96
CA ARG A 5 10.61 2.13 6.82
C ARG A 5 11.51 1.00 7.26
N ILE A 6 11.42 -0.13 6.58
CA ILE A 6 12.31 -1.28 6.76
C ILE A 6 12.55 -1.92 5.38
N GLY A 7 13.77 -2.42 5.16
CA GLY A 7 14.19 -3.01 3.90
C GLY A 7 15.23 -2.18 3.14
N SER A 8 15.68 -2.70 2.01
CA SER A 8 16.74 -2.14 1.18
C SER A 8 16.44 -2.34 -0.30
N GLY A 9 17.11 -1.58 -1.18
CA GLY A 9 17.05 -1.79 -2.63
C GLY A 9 16.08 -0.87 -3.39
N LEU A 10 15.35 0.00 -2.68
CA LEU A 10 14.56 1.07 -3.28
C LEU A 10 14.66 2.33 -2.40
N ASP A 11 14.54 3.51 -3.01
CA ASP A 11 14.29 4.74 -2.25
C ASP A 11 12.83 4.74 -1.79
N LEU A 12 12.62 4.30 -0.54
CA LEU A 12 11.30 4.16 0.05
C LEU A 12 10.62 5.51 0.29
N ASP A 13 11.38 6.60 0.45
CA ASP A 13 10.82 7.92 0.68
C ASP A 13 10.28 8.51 -0.62
N LEU A 14 11.05 8.38 -1.70
CA LEU A 14 10.59 8.73 -3.04
C LEU A 14 9.38 7.88 -3.45
N ALA A 15 9.44 6.57 -3.21
CA ALA A 15 8.33 5.67 -3.53
C ALA A 15 7.07 5.99 -2.71
N ALA A 16 7.21 6.30 -1.41
CA ALA A 16 6.08 6.70 -0.57
C ALA A 16 5.44 8.01 -1.07
N ALA A 17 6.24 8.98 -1.50
CA ALA A 17 5.74 10.22 -2.09
C ALA A 17 4.95 9.95 -3.39
N GLY A 18 5.51 9.16 -4.31
CA GLY A 18 4.83 8.80 -5.56
C GLY A 18 3.52 8.04 -5.33
N ASN A 19 3.53 7.06 -4.42
CA ASN A 19 2.34 6.26 -4.11
C ASN A 19 1.26 7.06 -3.37
N THR A 20 1.63 8.12 -2.64
CA THR A 20 0.65 9.05 -2.04
C THR A 20 -0.23 9.66 -3.13
N GLU A 21 0.35 10.03 -4.28
CA GLU A 21 -0.40 10.60 -5.40
C GLU A 21 -1.27 9.55 -6.11
N VAL A 22 -0.81 8.30 -6.21
CA VAL A 22 -1.63 7.19 -6.72
C VAL A 22 -2.88 6.98 -5.88
N VAL A 23 -2.73 6.90 -4.55
CA VAL A 23 -3.86 6.74 -3.62
C VAL A 23 -4.81 7.93 -3.72
N ARG A 24 -4.28 9.16 -3.70
CA ARG A 24 -5.09 10.38 -3.80
C ARG A 24 -5.88 10.45 -5.11
N ALA A 25 -5.25 10.14 -6.23
CA ALA A 25 -5.90 10.12 -7.53
C ALA A 25 -7.04 9.11 -7.55
N LYS A 26 -6.82 7.88 -7.06
CA LYS A 26 -7.87 6.86 -7.00
C LYS A 26 -9.04 7.27 -6.10
N MET A 27 -8.77 7.82 -4.92
CA MET A 27 -9.80 8.33 -4.01
C MET A 27 -10.63 9.45 -4.66
N LYS A 28 -9.98 10.38 -5.37
CA LYS A 28 -10.68 11.42 -6.13
C LYS A 28 -11.57 10.83 -7.21
N THR A 29 -11.09 9.86 -7.97
CA THR A 29 -11.88 9.15 -8.99
C THR A 29 -13.07 8.42 -8.38
N MET A 30 -12.90 7.73 -7.25
CA MET A 30 -14.00 7.06 -6.55
C MET A 30 -15.10 8.06 -6.14
N LYS A 31 -14.70 9.22 -5.61
CA LYS A 31 -15.62 10.30 -5.27
C LYS A 31 -16.36 10.83 -6.51
N SER A 32 -15.65 11.05 -7.62
CA SER A 32 -16.25 11.50 -8.88
C SER A 32 -17.22 10.48 -9.48
N LEU A 33 -16.97 9.19 -9.29
CA LEU A 33 -17.86 8.10 -9.72
C LEU A 33 -19.01 7.82 -8.74
N GLY A 34 -19.05 8.49 -7.58
CA GLY A 34 -20.09 8.27 -6.56
C GLY A 34 -20.01 6.91 -5.87
N LEU A 35 -18.84 6.27 -5.83
CA LEU A 35 -18.66 4.97 -5.18
C LEU A 35 -18.67 5.15 -3.65
N ALA A 36 -19.67 4.56 -2.99
CA ALA A 36 -19.79 4.51 -1.53
C ALA A 36 -18.98 3.34 -0.96
N ASP A 37 -17.69 3.29 -1.26
CA ASP A 37 -16.79 2.21 -0.89
C ASP A 37 -15.40 2.75 -0.50
N SER A 38 -14.55 1.89 0.07
CA SER A 38 -13.19 2.20 0.49
C SER A 38 -12.17 1.33 -0.25
N ILE A 39 -10.94 1.83 -0.32
CA ILE A 39 -9.84 1.06 -0.91
C ILE A 39 -9.38 0.03 0.13
N GLU A 40 -9.60 -1.25 -0.13
CA GLU A 40 -9.09 -2.33 0.72
C GLU A 40 -7.56 -2.48 0.55
N ASP A 41 -7.10 -2.62 -0.69
CA ASP A 41 -5.70 -2.47 -1.08
C ASP A 41 -5.58 -2.15 -2.58
N ILE A 42 -4.38 -1.76 -2.99
CA ILE A 42 -3.98 -1.58 -4.38
C ILE A 42 -2.78 -2.50 -4.63
N LEU A 43 -2.94 -3.43 -5.57
CA LEU A 43 -1.86 -4.28 -6.07
C LEU A 43 -1.36 -3.75 -7.41
N ILE A 44 -0.09 -3.37 -7.47
CA ILE A 44 0.61 -3.07 -8.72
C ILE A 44 1.59 -4.21 -8.98
N THR A 45 1.41 -4.89 -10.11
CA THR A 45 2.29 -6.00 -10.52
C THR A 45 3.24 -5.53 -11.60
N LEU A 46 4.53 -5.62 -11.33
CA LEU A 46 5.60 -5.41 -12.30
C LEU A 46 6.19 -6.75 -12.74
N GLY A 47 7.10 -6.72 -13.72
CA GLY A 47 7.74 -7.93 -14.23
C GLY A 47 8.45 -8.75 -13.14
N LYS A 48 9.13 -8.07 -12.21
CA LYS A 48 9.92 -8.71 -11.13
C LYS A 48 9.38 -8.47 -9.72
N GLN A 49 8.39 -7.60 -9.56
CA GLN A 49 7.99 -7.11 -8.25
C GLN A 49 6.48 -7.06 -8.08
N TYR A 50 6.02 -7.34 -6.87
CA TYR A 50 4.71 -6.94 -6.40
C TYR A 50 4.84 -5.70 -5.53
N HIS A 51 3.92 -4.76 -5.73
CA HIS A 51 3.79 -3.55 -4.95
C HIS A 51 2.39 -3.56 -4.34
N ILE A 52 2.30 -3.51 -3.03
CA ILE A 52 1.04 -3.54 -2.29
C ILE A 52 0.92 -2.23 -1.52
N ILE A 53 -0.17 -1.51 -1.74
CA ILE A 53 -0.52 -0.33 -0.96
C ILE A 53 -1.79 -0.66 -0.18
N ARG A 54 -1.74 -0.59 1.14
CA ARG A 54 -2.89 -0.89 2.01
C ARG A 54 -3.22 0.33 2.89
N PRO A 55 -4.32 1.04 2.62
CA PRO A 55 -4.79 2.10 3.52
C PRO A 55 -5.10 1.54 4.91
N ILE A 56 -4.81 2.32 5.96
CA ILE A 56 -5.10 1.93 7.34
C ILE A 56 -6.55 2.34 7.64
N ALA A 57 -7.42 1.38 7.91
CA ALA A 57 -8.84 1.65 8.14
C ALA A 57 -9.07 2.56 9.36
N ALA A 58 -8.26 2.38 10.41
CA ALA A 58 -8.35 3.16 11.64
C ALA A 58 -7.90 4.63 11.49
N LYS A 59 -7.06 4.95 10.50
CA LYS A 59 -6.49 6.29 10.30
C LYS A 59 -6.53 6.71 8.83
N PRO A 60 -7.62 7.37 8.40
CA PRO A 60 -7.74 7.90 7.05
C PRO A 60 -6.54 8.79 6.70
N GLY A 61 -5.92 8.53 5.55
CA GLY A 61 -4.74 9.25 5.07
C GLY A 61 -3.40 8.57 5.37
N LEU A 62 -3.38 7.48 6.14
CA LEU A 62 -2.22 6.61 6.29
C LEU A 62 -2.38 5.34 5.46
N PHE A 63 -1.26 4.81 4.98
CA PHE A 63 -1.20 3.54 4.27
C PHE A 63 0.14 2.83 4.51
N LEU A 64 0.11 1.52 4.41
CA LEU A 64 1.29 0.67 4.31
C LEU A 64 1.68 0.49 2.85
N TYR A 65 2.98 0.43 2.59
CA TYR A 65 3.52 0.17 1.26
C TYR A 65 4.57 -0.93 1.35
N LEU A 66 4.35 -2.01 0.60
CA LEU A 66 5.24 -3.17 0.54
C LEU A 66 5.71 -3.39 -0.89
N VAL A 67 7.00 -3.68 -1.04
CA VAL A 67 7.62 -4.10 -2.30
C VAL A 67 8.21 -5.49 -2.10
N LEU A 68 7.86 -6.41 -2.98
CA LEU A 68 8.19 -7.82 -2.86
C LEU A 68 8.79 -8.32 -4.17
N ASP A 69 9.82 -9.16 -4.10
CA ASP A 69 10.33 -9.89 -5.27
C ASP A 69 9.32 -10.99 -5.65
N LYS A 70 8.82 -10.93 -6.88
CA LYS A 70 7.80 -11.85 -7.40
C LYS A 70 8.26 -13.30 -7.46
N ALA A 71 9.55 -13.56 -7.69
CA ALA A 71 10.09 -14.91 -7.77
C ALA A 71 10.27 -15.55 -6.39
N LYS A 72 10.36 -14.72 -5.33
CA LYS A 72 10.68 -15.16 -3.97
C LYS A 72 9.54 -15.03 -2.98
N SER A 73 8.41 -14.44 -3.39
CA SER A 73 7.32 -14.07 -2.50
C SER A 73 6.01 -14.75 -2.88
N ASN A 74 5.26 -15.20 -1.88
CA ASN A 74 3.89 -15.65 -2.05
C ASN A 74 2.94 -14.46 -1.83
N LEU A 75 2.22 -14.05 -2.89
CA LEU A 75 1.34 -12.88 -2.85
C LEU A 75 0.19 -13.03 -1.84
N ALA A 76 -0.40 -14.22 -1.72
CA ALA A 76 -1.50 -14.45 -0.79
C ALA A 76 -1.05 -14.31 0.66
N LEU A 77 0.09 -14.92 1.01
CA LEU A 77 0.70 -14.77 2.33
C LEU A 77 1.11 -13.31 2.60
N ALA A 78 1.66 -12.63 1.59
CA ALA A 78 2.05 -11.24 1.75
C ALA A 78 0.86 -10.31 2.05
N ARG A 79 -0.27 -10.49 1.38
CA ARG A 79 -1.50 -9.71 1.66
C ARG A 79 -2.04 -10.01 3.04
N ARG A 80 -2.06 -11.28 3.46
CA ARG A 80 -2.47 -11.67 4.82
C ARG A 80 -1.56 -11.07 5.88
N ASN A 81 -0.25 -11.20 5.73
CA ASN A 81 0.71 -10.63 6.69
C ASN A 81 0.62 -9.10 6.75
N CYS A 82 0.31 -8.44 5.62
CA CYS A 82 0.07 -7.00 5.59
C CYS A 82 -1.19 -6.62 6.38
N GLN A 83 -2.27 -7.39 6.27
CA GLN A 83 -3.48 -7.23 7.08
C GLN A 83 -3.20 -7.41 8.57
N ASP A 84 -2.46 -8.45 8.94
CA ASP A 84 -2.09 -8.71 10.33
C ASP A 84 -1.21 -7.59 10.89
N ALA A 85 -0.25 -7.09 10.10
CA ALA A 85 0.58 -5.95 10.46
C ALA A 85 -0.24 -4.67 10.66
N GLU A 86 -1.18 -4.38 9.75
CA GLU A 86 -2.12 -3.26 9.89
C GLU A 86 -2.92 -3.36 11.19
N ALA A 87 -3.46 -4.53 11.51
CA ALA A 87 -4.24 -4.74 12.73
C ALA A 87 -3.40 -4.57 14.02
N SER A 88 -2.11 -4.88 13.97
CA SER A 88 -1.19 -4.75 15.11
C SER A 88 -0.68 -3.32 15.33
N LEU A 89 -0.88 -2.41 14.37
CA LEU A 89 -0.35 -1.06 14.41
C LEU A 89 -1.16 -0.19 15.37
N VAL A 90 -0.60 0.06 16.55
CA VAL A 90 -1.07 1.09 17.48
C VAL A 90 -0.40 2.42 17.08
N VAL A 91 -0.93 3.07 16.06
CA VAL A 91 -0.49 4.41 15.63
C VAL A 91 -1.32 5.46 16.33
#